data_AF-A0A509A5K7-F1
#
_entry.id   AF-A0A509A5K7-F1
#
_cell.length_a   1.000
_cell.length_b   1.000
_cell.length_c   1.000
_cell.angle_alpha   90.00
_cell.angle_beta   90.00
_cell.angle_gamma   90.00
#
_symmetry.space_group_name_H-M   'P 1'
#
loop_
_entity.id
_entity.type
_entity.pdbx_description
1 polymer ?
#
loop_
_entity_poly.entity_id
_entity_poly.type
_entity_poly.pdbx_seq_one_letter_code
_entity_poly.pdbx_strand_id
1 'polypeptide(L)' 'MIMLIGSCARTLPAKPEVIDTACSWVRIIYLTDHDIDVLDKQTKRDILAHNKSVQTNCGKVQRNEHQ' A
#
# COMPACT_ATOMS: atom_id res chain seq x y z
N MET A 1 -42.81 -37.82 -10.59
CA MET A 1 -42.21 -36.91 -9.60
C MET A 1 -40.76 -37.32 -9.37
N ILE A 2 -39.81 -36.64 -10.00
CA ILE A 2 -38.42 -36.57 -9.53
C ILE A 2 -37.96 -35.13 -9.80
N MET A 3 -37.40 -34.52 -8.76
CA MET A 3 -37.05 -33.11 -8.67
C MET A 3 -35.93 -32.73 -9.65
N LEU A 4 -36.16 -31.67 -10.44
CA LEU A 4 -35.08 -30.91 -11.04
C LEU A 4 -34.45 -30.06 -9.93
N ILE A 5 -33.28 -30.47 -9.45
CA ILE A 5 -32.44 -29.63 -8.59
C ILE A 5 -31.74 -28.61 -9.49
N GLY A 6 -32.53 -27.62 -9.94
CA GLY A 6 -32.01 -26.38 -10.51
C GLY A 6 -31.47 -25.55 -9.36
N SER A 7 -30.22 -25.79 -8.97
CA SER A 7 -29.53 -24.94 -8.00
C SER A 7 -29.23 -23.60 -8.68
N CYS A 8 -30.07 -22.60 -8.42
CA CYS A 8 -29.70 -21.21 -8.67
C CYS A 8 -28.54 -20.87 -7.73
N ALA A 9 -27.30 -21.01 -8.21
CA ALA A 9 -26.18 -20.33 -7.60
C ALA A 9 -26.48 -18.84 -7.71
N ARG A 10 -26.97 -18.24 -6.62
CA ARG A 10 -27.03 -16.80 -6.47
C ARG A 10 -25.57 -16.35 -6.46
N THR A 11 -25.03 -16.09 -7.64
CA THR A 11 -23.85 -15.26 -7.81
C THR A 11 -24.23 -13.93 -7.17
N LEU A 12 -23.88 -13.79 -5.90
CA LEU A 12 -23.92 -12.49 -5.25
C LEU A 12 -23.20 -11.53 -6.19
N PRO A 13 -23.75 -10.34 -6.47
CA PRO A 13 -22.97 -9.34 -7.15
C PRO A 13 -21.85 -8.99 -6.17
N ALA A 14 -20.68 -9.61 -6.35
CA ALA A 14 -19.46 -9.13 -5.75
C ALA A 14 -19.28 -7.74 -6.33
N LYS A 15 -19.87 -6.73 -5.68
CA LYS A 15 -19.58 -5.34 -5.94
C LYS A 15 -18.07 -5.24 -5.73
N PRO A 16 -17.28 -4.98 -6.78
CA PRO A 16 -15.87 -4.73 -6.57
C PRO A 16 -15.79 -3.46 -5.73
N GLU A 17 -15.47 -3.64 -4.45
CA GLU A 17 -15.18 -2.54 -3.57
C GLU A 17 -13.81 -2.03 -3.98
N VAL A 18 -13.77 -0.83 -4.56
CA VAL A 18 -12.51 -0.16 -4.91
C VAL A 18 -11.95 0.39 -3.61
N ILE A 19 -11.22 -0.47 -2.89
CA ILE A 19 -10.51 -0.09 -1.68
C ILE A 19 -9.18 0.54 -2.13
N ASP A 20 -8.93 1.77 -1.72
CA ASP A 20 -7.62 2.39 -1.90
C ASP A 20 -6.62 1.78 -0.91
N THR A 21 -6.01 0.66 -1.30
CA THR A 21 -4.99 -0.03 -0.51
C THR A 21 -3.58 0.54 -0.75
N ALA A 22 -3.46 1.73 -1.34
CA ALA A 22 -2.16 2.32 -1.66
C ALA A 22 -1.24 2.39 -0.44
N CYS A 23 -1.76 2.79 0.72
CA CYS A 23 -0.99 2.85 1.96
C CYS A 23 -0.50 1.49 2.46
N SER A 24 -1.23 0.41 2.19
CA SER A 24 -0.82 -0.95 2.56
C SER A 24 0.32 -1.49 1.70
N TRP A 25 0.55 -0.90 0.52
CA TRP A 25 1.62 -1.30 -0.40
C TRP A 25 2.87 -0.41 -0.32
N VAL A 26 2.78 0.73 0.37
CA VAL A 26 3.92 1.62 0.63
C VAL A 26 4.91 0.92 1.59
N ARG A 27 6.20 0.94 1.24
CA ARG A 27 7.28 0.40 2.09
C ARG A 27 8.17 1.51 2.60
N ILE A 28 8.70 1.34 3.81
CA ILE A 28 9.71 2.25 4.38
C ILE A 28 10.99 2.15 3.56
N ILE A 29 11.56 3.32 3.22
CA ILE A 29 12.85 3.42 2.56
C ILE A 29 13.93 3.46 3.65
N TYR A 30 14.76 2.42 3.71
CA TYR A 30 15.91 2.34 4.62
C TYR A 30 17.17 2.83 3.91
N LEU A 31 17.88 3.76 4.54
CA LEU A 31 19.12 4.33 4.05
C LEU A 31 20.07 4.50 5.23
N THR A 32 21.36 4.27 5.00
CA THR A 32 22.43 4.65 5.91
C THR A 32 22.96 6.04 5.59
N ASP A 33 23.76 6.63 6.49
CA ASP A 33 24.40 7.92 6.23
C ASP A 33 25.26 7.89 4.97
N HIS A 34 25.96 6.77 4.73
CA HIS A 34 26.76 6.59 3.51
C HIS A 34 25.90 6.59 2.24
N ASP A 35 24.75 5.90 2.26
CA ASP A 35 23.82 5.89 1.13
C ASP A 35 23.31 7.30 0.83
N ILE A 36 22.98 8.07 1.88
CA ILE A 36 22.55 9.46 1.73
C ILE A 36 23.65 10.28 1.07
N ASP A 37 24.91 10.13 1.44
CA ASP A 37 25.99 10.94 0.87
C ASP A 37 26.22 10.66 -0.62
N VAL A 38 26.12 9.40 -1.05
CA VAL A 38 26.31 9.00 -2.45
C VAL A 38 25.08 9.22 -3.33
N LEU A 39 23.89 9.42 -2.74
CA LEU A 39 22.65 9.65 -3.48
C LEU A 39 22.65 11.00 -4.21
N ASP A 40 22.17 10.97 -5.46
CA ASP A 40 21.97 12.18 -6.26
C ASP A 40 20.93 13.13 -5.62
N LYS A 41 21.11 14.42 -5.90
CA LYS A 41 20.23 15.48 -5.37
C LYS A 41 18.77 15.28 -5.78
N GLN A 42 18.48 14.70 -6.94
CA GLN A 42 17.11 14.42 -7.39
C GLN A 42 16.48 13.28 -6.60
N THR A 43 17.20 12.17 -6.43
CA THR A 43 16.70 11.02 -5.65
C THR A 43 16.39 11.41 -4.21
N LYS A 44 17.23 12.27 -3.60
CA LYS A 44 16.95 12.86 -2.28
C LYS A 44 15.62 13.64 -2.24
N ARG A 45 15.33 14.43 -3.28
CA ARG A 45 14.07 15.17 -3.40
C ARG A 45 12.88 14.22 -3.56
N ASP A 46 13.03 13.17 -4.34
CA ASP A 46 11.97 12.20 -4.60
C ASP A 46 11.65 11.40 -3.33
N ILE A 47 12.67 10.98 -2.55
CA ILE A 47 12.50 10.36 -1.24
C ILE A 47 11.78 11.30 -0.26
N LEU A 48 12.14 12.58 -0.26
CA LEU A 48 11.46 13.57 0.58
C LEU A 48 10.00 13.76 0.18
N ALA A 49 9.71 13.84 -1.13
CA ALA A 49 8.35 13.94 -1.64
C ALA A 49 7.52 12.68 -1.31
N HIS A 50 8.13 11.50 -1.45
CA HIS A 50 7.52 10.23 -1.04
C HIS A 50 7.17 10.24 0.44
N ASN A 51 8.11 10.59 1.33
CA ASN A 51 7.88 10.63 2.77
C ASN A 51 6.73 11.59 3.14
N LYS A 52 6.70 12.80 2.56
CA LYS A 52 5.61 13.75 2.76
C LYS A 52 4.26 13.23 2.26
N SER A 53 4.24 12.59 1.10
CA SER A 53 3.03 12.00 0.53
C SER A 53 2.47 10.90 1.43
N VAL A 54 3.34 10.01 1.92
CA VAL A 54 2.94 8.94 2.83
C VAL A 54 2.44 9.50 4.16
N GLN A 55 3.13 10.50 4.73
CA GLN A 55 2.70 11.13 5.98
C GLN A 55 1.32 11.79 5.86
N THR A 56 1.02 12.40 4.70
CA THR A 56 -0.24 13.09 4.45
C THR A 56 -1.38 12.12 4.15
N ASN A 57 -1.14 11.11 3.31
CA ASN A 57 -2.19 10.21 2.82
C ASN A 57 -2.40 8.99 3.74
N CYS A 58 -1.35 8.49 4.38
CA CYS A 58 -1.35 7.23 5.13
C CYS A 58 -1.21 7.41 6.65
N GLY A 59 -1.09 8.66 7.12
CA GLY A 59 -0.83 8.98 8.52
C GLY A 59 0.62 8.73 8.93
N LYS A 60 0.90 8.83 10.24
CA LYS A 60 2.25 8.59 10.78
C LYS A 60 2.58 7.09 10.71
N VAL A 61 3.43 6.69 9.77
CA VAL A 61 4.11 5.39 9.83
C VAL A 61 4.95 5.38 11.11
N GLN A 62 4.55 4.59 12.11
CA GLN A 62 5.28 4.48 13.38
C GLN A 62 6.65 3.91 13.07
N ARG A 63 7.71 4.69 13.30
CA ARG A 63 9.11 4.28 13.15
C ARG A 63 9.54 3.38 14.32
N ASN A 64 8.76 2.34 14.61
CA ASN A 64 9.07 1.38 15.65
C ASN A 64 9.04 -0.02 15.03
N GLU A 65 10.15 -0.41 14.40
CA GLU A 65 10.47 -1.81 14.11
C GLU A 65 11.95 -1.90 13.69
N HIS A 66 12.83 -1.46 14.60
CA HIS A 66 14.12 -2.11 14.77
C HIS A 66 13.98 -3.06 15.96
N GLN A 67 13.50 -4.27 15.68
CA GLN A 67 13.97 -5.48 16.33
C GLN A 67 14.46 -6.42 15.24
#